data_AF-W1Y110-F1
#
_entry.id   AF-W1Y110-F1
#
_cell.length_a   1.000
_cell.length_b   1.000
_cell.length_c   1.000
_cell.angle_alpha   90.00
_cell.angle_beta   90.00
_cell.angle_gamma   90.00
#
_symmetry.space_group_name_H-M   'P 1'
#
loop_
_entity.id
_entity.type
_entity.pdbx_description
1 polymer ?
#
loop_
_entity_poly.entity_id
_entity_poly.type
_entity_poly.pdbx_seq_one_letter_code
_entity_poly.pdbx_strand_id
1 'polypeptide(L)' 'LNLGQGIWLSDSAEGNLRSAIAVSRAANAFDVDGETAAMLVSVAMNDDQPIAVLKRLADLLLDNKADRLLKADAATLLAL' A
#
# COMPACT_ATOMS: atom_id res chain seq x y z
N LEU A 1 8.60 -3.02 4.38
CA LEU A 1 9.21 -3.24 3.05
C LEU A 1 8.97 -2.01 2.18
N ASN A 2 10.00 -1.42 1.59
CA ASN A 2 9.83 -0.35 0.61
C ASN A 2 9.52 -0.96 -0.77
N LEU A 3 8.47 -0.47 -1.44
CA LEU A 3 8.06 -0.90 -2.78
C LEU A 3 8.51 0.08 -3.88
N GLY A 4 9.18 1.16 -3.51
CA GLY A 4 9.56 2.25 -4.39
C GLY A 4 8.42 3.27 -4.61
N GLN A 5 8.73 4.34 -5.33
CA GLN A 5 7.76 5.38 -5.72
C GLN A 5 6.99 6.00 -4.53
N GLY A 6 7.59 6.02 -3.33
CA GLY A 6 6.96 6.56 -2.13
C GLY A 6 5.98 5.61 -1.43
N ILE A 7 5.84 4.35 -1.87
CA ILE A 7 4.90 3.39 -1.30
C ILE A 7 5.64 2.33 -0.47
N TRP A 8 5.16 2.14 0.75
CA TRP A 8 5.70 1.19 1.71
C TRP A 8 4.65 0.15 2.06
N LEU A 9 5.09 -1.09 2.29
CA LEU A 9 4.27 -2.19 2.75
C LEU A 9 4.68 -2.57 4.17
N SER A 10 3.71 -2.66 5.06
CA SER A 10 3.84 -3.24 6.38
C SER A 10 2.89 -4.43 6.48
N ASP A 11 3.43 -5.62 6.66
CA ASP A 11 2.66 -6.82 6.94
C ASP A 11 2.98 -7.32 8.36
N SER A 12 2.04 -8.08 8.91
CA SER A 12 2.29 -8.91 10.10
C SER A 12 2.02 -10.36 9.74
N ALA A 13 2.97 -11.25 10.01
CA ALA A 13 2.78 -12.70 9.86
C ALA A 13 2.08 -13.32 11.08
N GLU A 14 2.02 -12.59 12.20
CA GLU A 14 1.48 -13.08 13.47
C GLU A 14 0.29 -12.22 13.94
N GLY A 15 -0.67 -12.86 14.61
CA GLY A 15 -1.78 -12.17 15.28
C GLY A 15 -2.93 -11.69 14.38
N ASN A 16 -2.97 -12.08 13.11
CA ASN A 16 -4.04 -11.69 12.19
C ASN A 16 -5.34 -12.43 12.51
N LEU A 17 -6.28 -11.75 13.17
CA LEU A 17 -7.61 -12.31 13.47
C LEU A 17 -8.55 -12.26 12.25
N ARG A 18 -8.29 -11.34 11.31
CA ARG A 18 -9.08 -11.11 10.10
C ARG A 18 -8.17 -10.60 8.98
N SER A 19 -8.51 -10.95 7.75
CA SER A 19 -7.87 -10.37 6.57
C SER A 19 -8.34 -8.94 6.36
N ALA A 20 -7.40 -8.01 6.22
CA ALA A 20 -7.68 -6.60 6.00
C ALA A 20 -6.49 -5.89 5.34
N ILE A 21 -6.80 -4.82 4.59
CA ILE A 21 -5.80 -3.88 4.08
C ILE A 21 -6.21 -2.49 4.56
N ALA A 22 -5.25 -1.77 5.12
CA ALA A 22 -5.38 -0.35 5.39
C ALA A 22 -4.40 0.44 4.52
N VAL A 23 -4.86 1.56 3.96
CA VAL A 23 -4.02 2.48 3.20
C VAL A 23 -3.97 3.80 3.95
N SER A 24 -2.76 4.16 4.37
CA SER A 24 -2.48 5.40 5.08
C SER A 24 -1.62 6.29 4.19
N ARG A 25 -2.01 7.54 4.01
CA ARG A 25 -1.21 8.53 3.28
C ARG A 25 -0.68 9.56 4.22
N ALA A 26 0.60 9.89 4.06
CA ALA A 26 1.21 10.99 4.77
C ALA A 26 0.66 12.31 4.21
N ALA A 27 0.38 13.28 5.09
CA ALA A 27 -0.02 14.62 4.65
C ALA A 27 1.08 15.29 3.81
N ASN A 28 2.34 15.02 4.14
CA ASN A 28 3.52 15.36 3.36
C ASN A 28 4.45 14.15 3.29
N ALA A 29 5.04 13.89 2.12
CA ALA A 29 6.05 12.84 2.00
C ALA A 29 7.27 13.15 2.88
N PHE A 30 7.86 12.12 3.47
CA PHE A 30 9.02 12.24 4.35
C PHE A 30 10.07 11.16 4.03
N ASP A 31 11.27 11.31 4.58
CA ASP A 31 12.36 10.36 4.38
C ASP A 31 12.35 9.29 5.48
N VAL A 32 12.54 8.03 5.08
CA VAL A 32 12.78 6.89 5.96
C VAL A 32 13.98 6.14 5.41
N ASP A 33 15.07 6.12 6.17
CA ASP A 33 16.32 5.45 5.81
C ASP A 33 16.88 5.84 4.42
N GLY A 34 16.73 7.12 4.02
CA GLY A 34 17.18 7.63 2.73
C GLY A 34 16.20 7.40 1.58
N GLU A 35 15.02 6.86 1.85
CA GLU A 35 13.98 6.60 0.87
C GLU A 35 12.69 7.36 1.18
N THR A 36 12.02 7.84 0.14
CA THR A 36 10.78 8.60 0.29
C THR A 36 9.64 7.68 0.74
N ALA A 37 8.89 8.13 1.74
CA ALA A 37 7.65 7.53 2.23
C ALA A 37 6.51 8.54 2.11
N ALA A 38 5.51 8.23 1.28
CA ALA A 38 4.31 9.03 1.06
C ALA A 38 3.01 8.24 1.34
N MET A 39 3.06 6.92 1.19
CA MET A 39 1.96 6.01 1.46
C MET A 39 2.47 4.75 2.18
N LEU A 40 1.72 4.31 3.18
CA LEU A 40 1.89 3.03 3.86
C LEU A 40 0.67 2.15 3.60
N VAL A 41 0.90 0.95 3.09
CA VAL A 41 -0.09 -0.12 2.95
C VAL A 41 0.15 -1.11 4.07
N SER A 42 -0.82 -1.24 4.97
CA SER A 42 -0.77 -2.20 6.07
C SER A 42 -1.64 -3.39 5.75
N VAL A 43 -1.11 -4.60 5.90
CA VAL A 43 -1.77 -5.85 5.53
C VAL A 43 -1.83 -6.79 6.72
N ALA A 44 -3.05 -7.25 7.01
CA ALA A 44 -3.29 -8.42 7.84
C ALA A 44 -3.85 -9.53 6.94
N MET A 45 -3.22 -10.70 6.95
CA MET A 45 -3.61 -11.87 6.16
C MET A 45 -3.96 -13.02 7.10
N ASN A 46 -5.24 -13.39 7.14
CA ASN A 46 -5.71 -14.62 7.77
C ASN A 46 -6.26 -15.62 6.72
N ASP A 47 -6.38 -15.18 5.47
CA ASP A 47 -6.71 -15.96 4.28
C ASP A 47 -6.10 -15.28 3.03
N ASP A 48 -6.38 -15.84 1.85
CA ASP A 48 -5.80 -15.40 0.57
C ASP A 48 -6.55 -14.22 -0.08
N GLN A 49 -7.64 -13.71 0.51
CA GLN A 49 -8.43 -12.63 -0.10
C GLN A 49 -7.60 -11.36 -0.42
N PRO A 50 -6.68 -10.89 0.45
CA PRO A 50 -5.91 -9.68 0.17
C PRO A 50 -4.89 -9.86 -0.97
N ILE A 51 -4.58 -11.09 -1.43
CA ILE A 51 -3.61 -11.34 -2.50
C ILE A 51 -4.03 -10.65 -3.80
N ALA A 52 -5.32 -10.64 -4.14
CA ALA A 52 -5.80 -10.00 -5.37
C ALA A 52 -5.52 -8.49 -5.36
N VAL A 53 -5.72 -7.84 -4.21
CA VAL A 53 -5.45 -6.41 -4.03
C VAL A 53 -3.95 -6.12 -4.06
N LEU A 54 -3.13 -6.97 -3.43
CA LEU A 54 -1.67 -6.84 -3.47
C LEU A 54 -1.10 -7.01 -4.87
N LYS A 55 -1.64 -7.95 -5.65
CA LYS A 55 -1.28 -8.10 -7.07
C LYS A 55 -1.64 -6.85 -7.86
N ARG A 56 -2.84 -6.30 -7.67
CA ARG A 56 -3.25 -5.06 -8.32
C ARG A 56 -2.35 -3.87 -7.96
N LEU A 57 -1.97 -3.75 -6.68
CA LEU A 57 -1.00 -2.77 -6.23
C LEU A 57 0.35 -2.95 -6.92
N ALA A 58 0.86 -4.18 -6.98
CA ALA A 58 2.12 -4.49 -7.66
C ALA A 58 2.06 -4.14 -9.15
N ASP A 59 0.98 -4.47 -9.85
CA ASP A 59 0.78 -4.13 -11.27
C ASP A 59 0.82 -2.61 -11.49
N LEU A 60 0.16 -1.84 -10.62
CA LEU A 60 0.17 -0.37 -10.69
C LEU A 60 1.58 0.21 -10.46
N LEU A 61 2.34 -0.38 -9.54
CA LEU A 61 3.72 0.03 -9.28
C LEU A 61 4.64 -0.30 -10.46
N LEU A 62 4.53 -1.51 -11.03
CA LEU A 62 5.30 -1.91 -12.21
C LEU A 62 5.00 -1.02 -13.43
N ASP A 63 3.76 -0.56 -13.55
CA ASP A 63 3.32 0.38 -14.59
C ASP A 63 3.73 1.85 -14.35
N ASN A 64 4.50 2.16 -13.28
CA ASN A 64 4.82 3.52 -12.84
C ASN A 64 3.57 4.40 -12.59
N LYS A 65 2.47 3.80 -12.13
CA LYS A 65 1.20 4.48 -11.85
C LYS A 65 1.00 4.78 -10.36
N ALA A 66 2.06 4.74 -9.54
CA ALA A 66 2.00 5.06 -8.10
C ALA A 66 1.36 6.43 -7.82
N ASP A 67 1.59 7.38 -8.72
CA ASP A 67 1.06 8.74 -8.62
C ASP A 67 -0.48 8.79 -8.57
N ARG A 68 -1.15 7.81 -9.20
CA ARG A 68 -2.61 7.64 -9.11
C ARG A 68 -3.04 7.22 -7.71
N LEU A 69 -2.28 6.36 -7.05
CA LEU A 69 -2.55 5.94 -5.67
C LEU A 69 -2.32 7.09 -4.69
N LEU A 70 -1.26 7.88 -4.89
CA LEU A 70 -0.91 8.99 -4.01
C LEU A 70 -1.92 10.15 -4.08
N LYS A 71 -2.48 10.41 -5.27
CA LYS A 71 -3.36 11.56 -5.53
C LYS A 71 -4.87 11.24 -5.57
N ALA A 72 -5.26 9.98 -5.73
CA ALA A 72 -6.68 9.58 -5.80
C ALA A 72 -7.46 9.99 -4.54
N ASP A 73 -8.72 10.37 -4.63
CA ASP A 73 -9.55 10.42 -3.42
C ASP A 73 -9.83 9.00 -2.85
N ALA A 74 -10.47 8.91 -1.68
CA ALA A 74 -10.72 7.62 -1.04
C ALA A 74 -11.62 6.69 -1.89
N ALA A 75 -12.60 7.25 -2.59
CA ALA A 75 -13.52 6.48 -3.43
C ALA A 75 -12.81 5.93 -4.68
N THR A 76 -11.99 6.76 -5.31
CA THR A 76 -11.17 6.39 -6.47
C THR A 76 -10.13 5.35 -6.07
N LEU A 77 -9.51 5.49 -4.90
CA LEU A 77 -8.55 4.51 -4.39
C LEU A 77 -9.19 3.13 -4.17
N LEU A 78 -10.43 3.10 -3.66
CA LEU A 78 -11.17 1.84 -3.45
C LEU A 78 -11.58 1.18 -4.78
N ALA A 79 -11.76 1.95 -5.84
CA ALA A 79 -12.24 1.48 -7.14
C ALA A 79 -11.12 1.09 -8.14
N LEU A 80 -9.85 1.35 -7.80
CA LEU A 80 -8.67 1.07 -8.66
C LEU A 80 -8.29 -0.41 -8.69
#